data_AF-A0AAU9EP31-F1
#
_entry.id   AF-A0AAU9EP31-F1
#
_cell.length_a   1.000
_cell.length_b   1.000
_cell.length_c   1.000
_cell.angle_alpha   90.00
_cell.angle_beta   90.00
_cell.angle_gamma   90.00
#
_symmetry.space_group_name_H-M   'P 1'
#
loop_
_entity.id
_entity.type
_entity.pdbx_description
1 polymer ?
#
loop_
_entity_poly.entity_id
_entity_poly.type
_entity_poly.pdbx_seq_one_letter_code
_entity_poly.pdbx_strand_id
1 'polypeptide(L)'
;MKAGLALTACMKNVSDEMIGPLAEEFEKTNAEYALGKDISDCLEAMSERTGSQDVQFFSTAIRIQRETGGNLAEVLDNISHITRERFALRRHVRTLTGEGRLSAIILLALPPVLFLFLLYLRPEYILGFVGTKIGRYCFAGAVGAELFSFLVMRAMMRIKV
;
A
#
# COMPACT_ATOMS: atom_id res chain seq x y z
N MET A 1 25.55 -21.00 19.10
CA MET A 1 25.79 -19.62 19.55
C MET A 1 26.11 -18.76 18.33
N LYS A 2 25.27 -17.78 17.92
CA LYS A 2 25.64 -16.65 17.01
C LYS A 2 24.48 -15.75 16.57
N ALA A 3 23.22 -16.17 16.66
CA ALA A 3 22.12 -15.38 16.08
C ALA A 3 21.59 -14.25 17.01
N GLY A 4 21.42 -14.53 18.32
CA GLY A 4 20.98 -13.52 19.28
C GLY A 4 21.99 -12.38 19.53
N LEU A 5 23.28 -12.70 19.57
CA LEU A 5 24.37 -11.72 19.69
C LEU A 5 24.54 -10.88 18.42
N ALA A 6 24.33 -11.46 17.24
CA ALA A 6 24.38 -10.71 15.98
C ALA A 6 23.21 -9.75 15.86
N LEU A 7 22.00 -10.16 16.27
CA LEU A 7 20.82 -9.30 16.26
C LEU A 7 20.99 -8.08 17.16
N THR A 8 21.47 -8.28 18.39
CA THR A 8 21.64 -7.18 19.35
C THR A 8 22.75 -6.21 18.94
N ALA A 9 23.83 -6.72 18.33
CA ALA A 9 24.84 -5.89 17.71
C ALA A 9 24.28 -5.06 16.53
N CYS A 10 23.46 -5.67 15.67
CA CYS A 10 22.80 -4.96 14.56
C CYS A 10 21.84 -3.88 15.07
N MET A 11 21.03 -4.15 16.09
CA MET A 11 20.12 -3.14 16.66
C MET A 11 20.88 -1.95 17.27
N LYS A 12 22.06 -2.19 17.86
CA LYS A 12 22.91 -1.12 18.37
C LYS A 12 23.52 -0.29 17.23
N ASN A 13 23.97 -0.93 16.16
CA ASN A 13 24.44 -0.21 14.97
C ASN A 13 23.31 0.63 14.34
N VAL A 14 22.09 0.09 14.29
CA VAL A 14 20.92 0.80 13.76
C VAL A 14 20.54 1.99 14.65
N SER A 15 20.62 1.88 15.98
CA SER A 15 20.40 3.05 16.86
C SER A 15 21.44 4.13 16.63
N ASP A 16 22.70 3.75 16.39
CA ASP A 16 23.81 4.69 16.24
C ASP A 16 23.83 5.37 14.86
N GLU A 17 23.32 4.71 13.80
CA GLU A 17 23.28 5.24 12.43
C GLU A 17 21.99 6.00 12.06
N MET A 18 20.88 5.73 12.76
CA MET A 18 19.60 6.40 12.47
C MET A 18 19.49 7.75 13.20
N ILE A 19 18.71 8.67 12.62
CA ILE A 19 18.41 9.98 13.22
C ILE A 19 16.89 10.11 13.39
N GLY A 20 16.46 10.73 14.49
CA GLY A 20 15.07 11.06 14.76
C GLY A 20 14.32 10.02 15.62
N PRO A 21 12.98 10.07 15.66
CA PRO A 21 12.18 9.35 16.65
C PRO A 21 12.31 7.82 16.57
N LEU A 22 12.71 7.27 15.42
CA LEU A 22 12.95 5.84 15.28
C LEU A 22 14.27 5.40 15.96
N ALA A 23 15.30 6.25 15.95
CA ALA A 23 16.56 5.99 16.64
C ALA A 23 16.33 5.91 18.16
N GLU A 24 15.55 6.85 18.71
CA GLU A 24 15.17 6.85 20.13
C GLU A 24 14.42 5.57 20.54
N GLU A 25 13.56 5.03 19.66
CA GLU A 25 12.85 3.78 19.94
C GLU A 25 13.78 2.56 19.92
N PHE A 26 14.75 2.50 18.99
CA PHE A 26 15.78 1.45 19.00
C PHE A 26 16.71 1.56 20.24
N GLU A 27 17.07 2.77 20.66
CA GLU A 27 17.83 2.99 21.90
C GLU A 27 17.07 2.50 23.13
N LYS A 28 15.78 2.85 23.25
CA LYS A 28 14.92 2.36 24.34
C LYS A 28 14.84 0.84 24.34
N THR A 29 14.61 0.22 23.20
CA THR A 29 14.57 -1.25 23.06
C THR A 29 15.90 -1.90 23.43
N ASN A 30 17.04 -1.31 23.05
CA ASN A 30 18.37 -1.77 23.46
C ASN A 30 18.57 -1.65 24.98
N ALA A 31 18.11 -0.57 25.60
CA ALA A 31 18.17 -0.39 27.04
C ALA A 31 17.29 -1.41 27.79
N GLU A 32 16.07 -1.66 27.30
CA GLU A 32 15.17 -2.68 27.83
C GLU A 32 15.80 -4.08 27.78
N TYR A 33 16.46 -4.41 26.66
CA TYR A 33 17.20 -5.66 26.52
C TYR A 33 18.41 -5.73 27.47
N ALA A 34 19.17 -4.65 27.62
CA ALA A 34 20.31 -4.58 28.54
C ALA A 34 19.91 -4.77 30.01
N LEU A 35 18.65 -4.45 30.37
CA LEU A 35 18.06 -4.71 31.69
C LEU A 35 17.64 -6.18 31.90
N GLY A 36 17.90 -7.06 30.93
CA GLY A 36 17.64 -8.49 31.04
C GLY A 36 16.24 -8.91 30.58
N LYS A 37 15.46 -8.02 29.96
CA LYS A 37 14.20 -8.41 29.32
C LYS A 37 14.47 -9.26 28.08
N ASP A 38 13.52 -10.13 27.74
CA ASP A 38 13.63 -10.93 26.54
C ASP A 38 13.54 -10.06 25.28
N ILE A 39 14.37 -10.33 24.28
CA ILE A 39 14.42 -9.53 23.04
C ILE A 39 13.09 -9.55 22.27
N SER A 40 12.35 -10.68 22.29
CA SER A 40 11.04 -10.72 21.64
C SER A 40 10.04 -9.79 22.33
N ASP A 41 10.11 -9.71 23.66
CA ASP A 41 9.22 -8.84 24.45
C ASP A 41 9.60 -7.36 24.24
N CYS A 42 10.89 -7.04 24.14
CA CYS A 42 11.36 -5.69 23.86
C CYS A 42 10.94 -5.19 22.47
N LEU A 43 11.00 -6.07 21.46
CA LEU A 43 10.56 -5.74 20.09
C LEU A 43 9.03 -5.66 19.99
N GLU A 44 8.31 -6.47 20.74
CA GLU A 44 6.85 -6.39 20.83
C GLU A 44 6.42 -5.04 21.45
N ALA A 45 7.04 -4.65 22.56
CA ALA A 45 6.80 -3.34 23.17
C ALA A 45 7.16 -2.17 22.23
N MET A 46 8.22 -2.30 21.44
CA MET A 46 8.55 -1.33 20.39
C MET A 46 7.46 -1.26 19.30
N SER A 47 6.91 -2.41 18.90
CA SER A 47 5.84 -2.46 17.89
C SER A 47 4.55 -1.77 18.39
N GLU A 48 4.22 -1.90 19.68
CA GLU A 48 3.09 -1.22 20.29
C GLU A 48 3.27 0.29 20.34
N ARG A 49 4.49 0.77 20.65
CA ARG A 49 4.81 2.21 20.69
C ARG A 49 4.84 2.84 19.30
N THR A 50 5.37 2.13 18.31
CA THR A 50 5.53 2.64 16.94
C THR A 50 4.32 2.40 16.04
N GLY A 51 3.41 1.49 16.42
CA GLY A 51 2.32 1.03 15.56
C GLY A 51 2.79 0.29 14.30
N SER A 52 4.05 -0.17 14.27
CA SER A 52 4.64 -0.80 13.09
C SER A 52 4.33 -2.29 13.04
N GLN A 53 3.50 -2.68 12.07
CA GLN A 53 3.15 -4.07 11.85
C GLN A 53 4.36 -4.93 11.43
N ASP A 54 5.35 -4.33 10.78
CA ASP A 54 6.58 -5.03 10.38
C ASP A 54 7.42 -5.44 11.60
N VAL A 55 7.51 -4.58 12.62
CA VAL A 55 8.22 -4.87 13.88
C VAL A 55 7.49 -5.97 14.66
N GLN A 56 6.16 -5.96 14.63
CA GLN A 56 5.32 -6.99 15.27
C GLN A 56 5.50 -8.38 14.64
N PHE A 57 5.58 -8.46 13.30
CA PHE A 57 5.88 -9.71 12.62
C PHE A 57 7.28 -10.21 12.95
N PHE A 58 8.25 -9.31 13.04
CA PHE A 58 9.63 -9.64 13.38
C PHE A 58 9.78 -10.19 14.81
N SER A 59 9.14 -9.56 15.80
CA SER A 59 9.16 -10.06 17.20
C SER A 59 8.56 -11.46 17.31
N THR A 60 7.44 -11.70 16.62
CA THR A 60 6.76 -13.00 16.58
C THR A 60 7.65 -14.08 15.95
N ALA A 61 8.31 -13.78 14.84
CA ALA A 61 9.23 -14.71 14.20
C ALA A 61 10.42 -15.09 15.10
N ILE A 62 10.99 -14.13 15.83
CA ILE A 62 12.06 -14.39 16.80
C ILE A 62 11.57 -15.25 17.95
N ARG A 63 10.35 -14.99 18.46
CA ARG A 63 9.73 -15.80 19.53
C ARG A 63 9.57 -17.25 19.09
N ILE A 64 8.97 -17.48 17.92
CA ILE A 64 8.80 -18.82 17.32
C ILE A 64 10.16 -19.51 17.15
N GLN A 65 11.17 -18.79 16.64
CA GLN A 65 12.50 -19.36 16.45
C GLN A 65 13.09 -19.89 17.75
N ARG A 66 12.97 -19.11 18.82
CA ARG A 66 13.59 -19.44 20.11
C ARG A 66 12.88 -20.62 20.79
N GLU A 67 11.58 -20.77 20.57
CA GLU A 67 10.80 -21.91 21.08
C GLU A 67 11.08 -23.21 20.32
N THR A 68 11.29 -23.15 19.01
CA THR A 68 11.51 -24.34 18.16
C THR A 68 12.98 -24.73 17.99
N GLY A 69 13.93 -23.88 18.38
CA GLY A 69 15.36 -24.21 18.38
C GLY A 69 15.98 -24.44 16.99
N GLY A 70 15.27 -24.11 15.91
CA GLY A 70 15.74 -24.24 14.53
C GLY A 70 16.86 -23.26 14.18
N ASN A 71 17.34 -23.31 12.94
CA ASN A 71 18.32 -22.35 12.45
C ASN A 71 17.68 -20.97 12.19
N LEU A 72 17.94 -19.98 13.06
CA LEU A 72 17.42 -18.61 12.87
C LEU A 72 17.84 -18.01 11.53
N ALA A 73 18.99 -18.43 10.99
CA ALA A 73 19.43 -18.00 9.67
C ALA A 73 18.47 -18.47 8.57
N GLU A 74 17.91 -19.68 8.68
CA GLU A 74 16.96 -20.24 7.70
C GLU A 74 15.61 -19.53 7.76
N VAL A 75 15.12 -19.22 8.96
CA VAL A 75 13.88 -18.45 9.12
C VAL A 75 14.03 -17.00 8.69
N LEU A 76 15.17 -16.36 9.01
CA LEU A 76 15.47 -15.01 8.52
C LEU A 76 15.62 -14.98 6.99
N ASP A 77 16.19 -16.02 6.38
CA ASP A 77 16.32 -16.13 4.92
C ASP A 77 14.94 -16.33 4.26
N ASN A 78 14.10 -17.20 4.82
CA ASN A 78 12.72 -17.39 4.37
C ASN A 78 11.88 -16.10 4.49
N ILE A 79 11.98 -15.38 5.62
CA ILE A 79 11.27 -14.09 5.79
C ILE A 79 11.81 -13.04 4.83
N SER A 80 13.13 -13.00 4.60
CA SER A 80 13.75 -12.09 3.63
C SER A 80 13.27 -12.38 2.21
N HIS A 81 13.13 -13.65 1.84
CA HIS A 81 12.59 -14.08 0.56
C HIS A 81 11.13 -13.64 0.40
N ILE A 82 10.26 -13.99 1.34
CA ILE A 82 8.84 -13.65 1.33
C ILE A 82 8.64 -12.13 1.30
N THR A 83 9.46 -11.37 2.04
CA THR A 83 9.40 -9.90 2.05
C THR A 83 9.73 -9.33 0.68
N ARG A 84 10.81 -9.80 0.03
CA ARG A 84 11.18 -9.36 -1.32
C ARG A 84 10.10 -9.73 -2.36
N GLU A 85 9.53 -10.93 -2.26
CA GLU A 85 8.41 -11.34 -3.12
C GLU A 85 7.19 -10.45 -2.92
N ARG A 86 6.83 -10.11 -1.68
CA ARG A 86 5.74 -9.17 -1.40
C ARG A 86 6.01 -7.79 -1.98
N PHE A 87 7.23 -7.27 -1.87
CA PHE A 87 7.60 -5.99 -2.50
C PHE A 87 7.49 -6.05 -4.03
N ALA A 88 7.98 -7.14 -4.64
CA ALA A 88 7.88 -7.36 -6.08
C ALA A 88 6.42 -7.43 -6.53
N LEU A 89 5.57 -8.18 -5.81
CA LEU A 89 4.14 -8.30 -6.08
C LEU A 89 3.43 -6.95 -5.93
N ARG A 90 3.67 -6.21 -4.85
CA ARG A 90 3.11 -4.86 -4.65
C ARG A 90 3.52 -3.91 -5.77
N ARG A 91 4.78 -3.96 -6.20
CA ARG A 91 5.28 -3.18 -7.34
C ARG A 91 4.56 -3.58 -8.64
N HIS A 92 4.37 -4.88 -8.87
CA HIS A 92 3.69 -5.39 -10.06
C HIS A 92 2.20 -5.00 -10.08
N VAL A 93 1.49 -5.15 -8.96
CA VAL A 93 0.11 -4.69 -8.78
C VAL A 93 -0.01 -3.18 -8.97
N ARG A 94 0.94 -2.39 -8.44
CA ARG A 94 0.95 -0.93 -8.63
C ARG A 94 1.13 -0.52 -10.09
N THR A 95 1.97 -1.23 -10.85
CA THR A 95 2.15 -0.98 -12.28
C THR A 95 0.89 -1.36 -13.08
N LEU A 96 0.34 -2.57 -12.85
CA LEU A 96 -0.87 -3.04 -13.53
C LEU A 96 -2.10 -2.17 -13.23
N THR A 97 -2.26 -1.73 -11.98
CA THR A 97 -3.32 -0.80 -11.61
C THR A 97 -3.09 0.59 -12.21
N GLY A 98 -1.86 1.01 -12.45
CA GLY A 98 -1.54 2.26 -13.14
C GLY A 98 -2.02 2.29 -14.60
N GLU A 99 -1.77 1.22 -15.35
CA GLU A 99 -2.23 1.08 -16.75
C GLU A 99 -3.76 1.02 -16.86
N GLY A 100 -4.40 0.24 -15.98
CA GLY A 100 -5.86 0.17 -15.89
C GLY A 100 -6.50 1.51 -15.51
N ARG A 101 -5.86 2.28 -14.62
CA ARG A 101 -6.31 3.63 -14.22
C ARG A 101 -6.23 4.63 -15.36
N LEU A 102 -5.13 4.65 -16.11
CA LEU A 102 -4.97 5.54 -17.25
C LEU A 102 -6.00 5.24 -18.34
N SER A 103 -6.18 3.95 -18.68
CA SER A 103 -7.19 3.52 -19.65
C SER A 103 -8.60 3.91 -19.20
N ALA A 104 -8.93 3.72 -17.92
CA ALA A 104 -10.21 4.12 -17.33
C ALA A 104 -10.45 5.64 -17.41
N ILE A 105 -9.44 6.45 -17.11
CA ILE A 105 -9.53 7.91 -17.19
C ILE A 105 -9.78 8.36 -18.64
N ILE A 106 -9.08 7.78 -19.60
CA ILE A 106 -9.26 8.10 -21.03
C ILE A 106 -10.69 7.76 -21.47
N LEU A 107 -11.18 6.57 -21.09
CA LEU A 107 -12.48 6.08 -21.50
C LEU A 107 -13.63 6.91 -20.91
N LEU A 108 -13.48 7.39 -19.68
CA LEU A 108 -14.43 8.30 -19.03
C LEU A 108 -14.34 9.75 -19.55
N ALA A 109 -13.16 10.17 -20.01
CA ALA A 109 -12.99 11.51 -20.57
C ALA A 109 -13.54 11.63 -21.99
N LEU A 110 -13.60 10.52 -22.73
CA LEU A 110 -13.92 10.53 -24.16
C LEU A 110 -15.35 11.03 -24.47
N PRO A 111 -16.43 10.57 -23.82
CA PRO A 111 -17.79 11.08 -24.07
C PRO A 111 -17.96 12.58 -23.80
N PRO A 112 -17.54 13.14 -22.65
CA PRO A 112 -17.65 14.59 -22.41
C PRO A 112 -16.74 15.41 -23.34
N VAL A 113 -15.54 14.92 -23.68
CA VAL A 113 -14.66 15.61 -24.64
C VAL A 113 -15.29 15.65 -26.03
N LEU A 114 -15.83 14.53 -26.52
CA LEU A 114 -16.53 14.48 -27.81
C LEU A 114 -17.78 15.38 -27.81
N PHE A 115 -18.52 15.40 -26.71
CA PHE A 115 -19.67 16.28 -26.56
C PHE A 115 -19.28 17.76 -26.66
N LEU A 116 -18.25 18.19 -25.92
CA LEU A 116 -17.74 19.56 -25.98
C LEU A 116 -17.16 19.91 -27.36
N PHE A 117 -16.45 18.96 -27.98
CA PHE A 117 -15.89 19.12 -29.32
C PHE A 117 -16.99 19.33 -30.36
N LEU A 118 -18.06 18.54 -30.33
CA LEU A 118 -19.22 18.70 -31.21
C LEU A 118 -19.99 19.99 -30.91
N LEU A 119 -20.10 20.38 -29.65
CA LEU A 119 -20.71 21.66 -29.26
C LEU A 119 -19.95 22.85 -29.87
N TYR A 120 -18.62 22.78 -29.94
CA TYR A 120 -17.78 23.83 -30.53
C TYR A 120 -17.86 23.87 -32.07
N LEU A 121 -17.78 22.71 -32.74
CA LEU A 121 -17.78 22.63 -34.22
C LEU A 121 -19.15 22.79 -34.86
N ARG A 122 -20.19 22.27 -34.21
CA ARG A 122 -21.57 22.19 -34.72
C ARG A 122 -22.57 22.41 -33.58
N PRO A 123 -22.64 23.61 -32.99
CA PRO A 123 -23.53 23.91 -31.86
C PRO A 123 -25.01 23.65 -32.20
N GLU A 124 -25.44 23.94 -33.42
CA GLU A 124 -26.81 23.72 -33.89
C GLU A 124 -27.24 22.25 -33.80
N TYR A 125 -26.32 21.31 -34.01
CA TYR A 125 -26.61 19.86 -33.94
C TYR A 125 -26.90 19.43 -32.49
N ILE A 126 -26.06 19.83 -31.55
CA ILE A 126 -26.23 19.49 -30.13
C ILE A 126 -27.43 20.22 -29.53
N LEU A 127 -27.61 21.50 -29.84
CA LEU A 127 -28.75 22.30 -29.37
C LEU A 127 -30.07 21.78 -29.93
N GLY A 128 -30.11 21.38 -31.20
CA GLY A 128 -31.27 20.72 -31.81
C GLY A 128 -31.58 19.37 -31.15
N PHE A 129 -30.54 18.55 -30.88
CA PHE A 129 -30.69 17.28 -30.19
C PHE A 129 -31.27 17.45 -28.78
N VAL A 130 -30.65 18.30 -27.95
CA VAL A 130 -31.09 18.57 -26.56
C VAL A 130 -32.42 19.34 -26.52
N GLY A 131 -32.79 20.08 -27.57
CA GLY A 131 -34.09 20.74 -27.66
C GLY A 131 -35.28 19.75 -27.67
N THR A 132 -35.11 18.60 -28.32
CA THR A 132 -36.17 17.58 -28.43
C THR A 132 -36.43 16.86 -27.09
N LYS A 133 -37.67 16.38 -26.89
CA LYS A 133 -38.01 15.57 -25.71
C LYS A 133 -37.19 14.27 -25.65
N ILE A 134 -37.01 13.61 -26.80
CA ILE A 134 -36.25 12.36 -26.91
C ILE A 134 -34.76 12.61 -26.59
N GLY A 135 -34.14 13.64 -27.17
CA GLY A 135 -32.73 13.94 -26.92
C GLY A 135 -32.42 14.29 -25.47
N ARG A 136 -33.34 14.94 -24.74
CA ARG A 136 -33.21 15.14 -23.29
C ARG A 136 -33.17 13.84 -22.49
N TYR A 137 -34.06 12.89 -22.79
CA TYR A 137 -34.05 11.59 -22.12
C TYR A 137 -32.79 10.79 -22.45
N CYS A 138 -32.36 10.80 -23.71
CA CYS A 138 -31.11 10.15 -24.12
C CYS A 138 -29.88 10.78 -23.45
N PHE A 139 -29.83 12.11 -23.35
CA PHE A 139 -28.74 12.82 -22.69
C PHE A 139 -28.71 12.52 -21.19
N ALA A 140 -29.86 12.55 -20.52
CA ALA A 140 -29.95 12.17 -19.11
C ALA A 140 -29.53 10.71 -18.86
N GLY A 141 -29.91 9.80 -19.76
CA GLY A 141 -29.48 8.40 -19.73
C GLY A 141 -27.98 8.24 -19.93
N ALA A 142 -27.39 8.97 -20.87
CA ALA A 142 -25.94 8.98 -21.12
C ALA A 142 -25.17 9.48 -19.90
N VAL A 143 -25.58 10.61 -19.31
CA VAL A 143 -24.96 11.13 -18.08
C VAL A 143 -25.11 10.16 -16.91
N GLY A 144 -26.27 9.51 -16.77
CA GLY A 144 -26.47 8.47 -15.75
C GLY A 144 -25.53 7.27 -15.92
N ALA A 145 -25.37 6.78 -17.15
CA ALA A 145 -24.46 5.68 -17.47
C ALA A 145 -22.98 6.07 -17.27
N GLU A 146 -22.61 7.32 -17.58
CA GLU A 146 -21.28 7.87 -17.33
C GLU A 146 -20.96 7.90 -15.83
N LEU A 147 -21.90 8.38 -15.01
CA LEU A 147 -21.76 8.42 -13.55
C LEU A 147 -21.70 7.01 -12.96
N PHE A 148 -22.50 6.08 -13.46
CA PHE A 148 -22.45 4.69 -13.05
C PHE A 148 -21.08 4.06 -13.36
N SER A 149 -20.57 4.28 -14.58
CA SER A 149 -19.24 3.84 -15.01
C SER A 149 -18.14 4.41 -14.10
N PHE A 150 -18.22 5.70 -13.77
CA PHE A 150 -17.29 6.34 -12.84
C PHE A 150 -17.32 5.72 -11.44
N LEU A 151 -18.50 5.41 -10.90
CA LEU A 151 -18.65 4.79 -9.58
C LEU A 151 -18.03 3.38 -9.54
N VAL A 152 -18.30 2.57 -10.56
CA VAL A 152 -17.73 1.21 -10.68
C VAL A 152 -16.20 1.28 -10.76
N MET A 153 -15.65 2.17 -11.60
CA MET A 153 -14.21 2.38 -11.68
C MET A 153 -13.62 2.85 -10.35
N ARG A 154 -14.27 3.78 -9.65
CA ARG A 154 -13.83 4.25 -8.33
C ARG A 154 -13.82 3.14 -7.29
N ALA A 155 -14.77 2.21 -7.34
CA ALA A 155 -14.80 1.05 -6.47
C ALA A 155 -13.62 0.10 -6.75
N MET A 156 -13.35 -0.21 -8.02
CA MET A 156 -12.21 -1.05 -8.42
C MET A 156 -10.86 -0.42 -8.07
N MET A 157 -10.72 0.90 -8.23
CA MET A 157 -9.47 1.60 -7.92
C MET A 157 -9.18 1.74 -6.43
N ARG A 158 -10.20 1.61 -5.55
CA ARG A 158 -10.08 1.71 -4.10
C ARG A 158 -9.61 0.41 -3.44
N ILE A 159 -9.22 -0.61 -4.19
CA ILE A 159 -8.59 -1.79 -3.61
C ILE A 159 -7.30 -1.33 -2.91
N LYS A 160 -7.39 -1.24 -1.58
CA LYS A 160 -6.29 -0.99 -0.66
C LYS A 160 -5.34 -2.18 -0.77
N VAL A 161 -4.11 -1.91 -1.18
CA VAL A 161 -2.96 -2.78 -0.89
C VAL A 161 -2.63 -2.64 0.59
#